data_AF-A0A8B6EUR5-F1
#
_entry.id   AF-A0A8B6EUR5-F1
#
_cell.length_a   1.000
_cell.length_b   1.000
_cell.length_c   1.000
_cell.angle_alpha   90.00
_cell.angle_beta   90.00
_cell.angle_gamma   90.00
#
_symmetry.space_group_name_H-M   'P 1'
#
loop_
_entity.id
_entity.type
_entity.pdbx_description
1 polymer ?
#
loop_
_entity_poly.entity_id
_entity_poly.type
_entity_poly.pdbx_seq_one_letter_code
_entity_poly.pdbx_strand_id
1 'polypeptide(L)'
;IPDKDLEERRTGQKVDPLTGITYIKEVYAPEKPTKQPTTEEEGEEEEEEAEEEEEAGLEEEEMVEELPPETLERLVRRPEDLPNKVGDNIRKYKTNMLRLLEDYMADHDQQFLIEMDGNQAQTVLFKQLMTRLNCFVLRPAAVPMRLIDPDEEDVPEDIEADELMRLLGPKRMVAPRFRWRRSRWMKNCPVALHDGNIIPGKPEFCVRYNAMLKTKYVFSR
;
A
#
# COMPACT_ATOMS: atom_id res chain seq x y z
N ILE A 1 15.08 13.33 -13.87
CA ILE A 1 15.05 11.85 -13.99
C ILE A 1 16.04 11.45 -15.08
N PRO A 2 17.03 10.59 -14.81
CA PRO A 2 17.94 10.08 -15.84
C PRO A 2 17.14 9.18 -16.80
N ASP A 3 16.97 9.59 -18.06
CA ASP A 3 16.18 8.80 -19.03
C ASP A 3 16.72 7.39 -19.23
N LYS A 4 18.04 7.25 -19.16
CA LYS A 4 18.74 5.97 -19.34
C LYS A 4 18.34 4.94 -18.30
N ASP A 5 18.25 5.35 -17.04
CA ASP A 5 17.83 4.48 -15.94
C ASP A 5 16.40 3.97 -16.17
N LEU A 6 15.49 4.87 -16.55
CA LEU A 6 14.10 4.49 -16.86
C LEU A 6 14.00 3.56 -18.09
N GLU A 7 14.82 3.80 -19.11
CA GLU A 7 14.91 2.94 -20.29
C GLU A 7 15.38 1.52 -19.92
N GLU A 8 16.46 1.42 -19.14
CA GLU A 8 17.00 0.14 -18.68
C GLU A 8 15.98 -0.63 -17.84
N ARG A 9 15.35 0.04 -16.86
CA ARG A 9 14.31 -0.56 -16.02
C ARG A 9 13.12 -1.07 -16.82
N ARG A 10 12.61 -0.26 -17.77
CA ARG A 10 11.45 -0.65 -18.58
C ARG A 10 11.78 -1.76 -19.57
N THR A 11 12.95 -1.71 -20.20
CA THR A 11 13.36 -2.75 -21.15
C THR A 11 13.72 -4.06 -20.46
N GLY A 12 14.13 -4.01 -19.19
CA GLY A 12 14.38 -5.15 -18.31
C GLY A 12 13.12 -5.74 -17.66
N GLN A 13 11.92 -5.24 -17.94
CA GLN A 13 10.69 -5.85 -17.43
C GLN A 13 10.22 -7.02 -18.31
N LYS A 14 9.75 -8.07 -17.66
CA LYS A 14 9.07 -9.20 -18.32
C LYS A 14 7.76 -9.51 -17.62
N VAL A 15 6.82 -10.07 -18.36
CA VAL A 15 5.49 -10.42 -17.85
C VAL A 15 5.25 -11.91 -18.02
N ASP A 16 4.62 -12.50 -17.02
CA ASP A 16 4.08 -13.86 -17.12
C ASP A 16 2.69 -13.82 -17.80
N PRO A 17 2.52 -14.49 -18.97
CA PRO A 17 1.24 -14.52 -19.68
C PRO A 17 0.06 -15.10 -18.91
N LEU A 18 0.31 -15.98 -17.92
CA LEU A 18 -0.75 -16.68 -17.19
C LEU A 18 -1.28 -15.85 -16.02
N THR A 19 -0.38 -15.19 -15.29
CA THR A 19 -0.71 -14.43 -14.08
C THR A 19 -0.86 -12.93 -14.35
N GLY A 20 -0.28 -12.44 -15.44
CA GLY A 20 -0.18 -11.00 -15.74
C GLY A 20 0.81 -10.25 -14.85
N ILE A 21 1.55 -10.96 -13.99
CA ILE A 21 2.53 -10.37 -13.07
C ILE A 21 3.77 -9.93 -13.86
N THR A 22 4.25 -8.74 -13.56
CA THR A 22 5.47 -8.17 -14.14
C THR A 22 6.64 -8.35 -13.20
N TYR A 23 7.75 -8.87 -13.70
CA TYR A 23 8.99 -9.09 -12.97
C TYR A 23 10.08 -8.16 -13.49
N ILE A 24 10.86 -7.61 -12.56
CA ILE A 24 12.05 -6.79 -12.84
C ILE A 24 13.27 -7.68 -13.06
N LYS A 25 14.32 -7.11 -13.67
CA LYS A 25 15.52 -7.85 -14.07
C LYS A 25 16.21 -8.52 -12.89
N GLU A 26 16.28 -7.84 -11.74
CA GLU A 26 16.92 -8.36 -10.53
C GLU A 26 16.24 -9.66 -10.04
N VAL A 27 14.93 -9.80 -10.26
CA VAL A 27 14.13 -10.93 -9.77
C VAL A 27 14.29 -12.18 -10.64
N TYR A 28 14.29 -12.03 -11.97
CA TYR A 28 14.40 -13.19 -12.87
C TYR A 28 15.84 -13.49 -13.32
N ALA A 29 16.76 -12.54 -13.15
CA ALA A 29 18.17 -12.68 -13.49
C ALA A 29 19.03 -11.92 -12.46
N PRO A 30 19.05 -12.37 -11.19
CA PRO A 30 19.90 -11.77 -10.18
C PRO A 30 21.37 -11.88 -10.60
N GLU A 31 22.14 -10.80 -10.38
CA GLU A 31 23.57 -10.83 -10.59
C GLU A 31 24.19 -11.78 -9.55
N LYS A 32 24.62 -12.96 -9.99
CA LYS A 32 25.33 -13.89 -9.11
C LYS A 32 26.64 -13.23 -8.68
N PRO A 33 26.95 -13.16 -7.36
CA PRO A 33 28.24 -12.64 -6.93
C PRO A 33 29.35 -13.50 -7.57
N THR A 34 30.20 -12.85 -8.34
CA THR A 34 31.43 -13.46 -8.87
C THR A 34 32.31 -13.83 -7.69
N LYS A 35 32.38 -15.13 -7.36
CA LYS A 35 33.41 -15.65 -6.44
C LYS A 35 34.76 -15.32 -7.05
N GLN A 36 35.44 -14.29 -6.53
CA GLN A 36 36.85 -14.08 -6.82
C GLN A 36 37.60 -15.31 -6.28
N PRO A 37 38.49 -15.93 -7.06
CA PRO A 37 39.33 -17.00 -6.54
C PRO A 37 40.25 -16.40 -5.49
N THR A 38 40.03 -16.74 -4.22
CA THR A 38 40.95 -16.47 -3.12
C THR A 38 42.28 -17.11 -3.46
N THR A 39 43.27 -16.27 -3.75
CA THR A 39 44.67 -16.69 -3.77
C THR A 39 45.05 -16.92 -2.31
N GLU A 40 45.38 -18.16 -1.98
CA GLU A 40 45.98 -18.54 -0.71
C GLU A 40 47.38 -17.90 -0.65
N GLU A 41 47.61 -16.96 0.27
CA GLU A 41 48.93 -16.72 0.84
C GLU A 41 48.77 -16.27 2.30
N GLU A 42 49.44 -17.00 3.17
CA GLU A 42 49.47 -16.92 4.63
C GLU A 42 50.16 -15.64 5.13
N GLY A 43 49.78 -15.12 6.31
CA GLY A 43 50.64 -14.18 7.04
C GLY A 43 49.95 -13.29 8.10
N GLU A 44 49.79 -13.85 9.30
CA GLU A 44 49.97 -13.25 10.65
C GLU A 44 49.29 -11.92 11.08
N GLU A 45 48.41 -12.07 12.08
CA GLU A 45 48.23 -11.31 13.34
C GLU A 45 48.29 -9.76 13.34
N GLU A 46 47.16 -9.13 13.70
CA GLU A 46 47.08 -8.26 14.89
C GLU A 46 45.61 -8.11 15.34
N GLU A 47 45.34 -8.52 16.58
CA GLU A 47 44.15 -8.15 17.34
C GLU A 47 44.25 -6.68 17.73
N GLU A 48 43.23 -5.85 17.48
CA GLU A 48 42.88 -4.76 18.40
C GLU A 48 41.44 -4.24 18.16
N GLU A 49 40.73 -4.17 19.28
CA GLU A 49 39.51 -3.38 19.58
C GLU A 49 38.15 -3.81 18.99
N ALA A 50 37.51 -4.69 19.77
CA ALA A 50 36.06 -4.74 19.89
C ALA A 50 35.56 -3.57 20.75
N GLU A 51 34.50 -2.91 20.26
CA GLU A 51 33.49 -2.05 20.93
C GLU A 51 33.32 -0.69 20.24
N GLU A 52 32.58 -0.65 19.13
CA GLU A 52 31.55 0.37 18.96
C GLU A 52 30.26 -0.29 18.44
N GLU A 53 29.19 0.02 19.16
CA GLU A 53 27.88 -0.60 19.15
C GLU A 53 27.13 -0.38 17.84
N GLU A 54 26.51 -1.47 17.36
CA GLU A 54 25.14 -1.52 16.83
C GLU A 54 24.65 -0.30 16.02
N GLU A 55 25.12 -0.17 14.78
CA GLU A 55 24.27 0.32 13.67
C GLU A 55 24.00 -0.80 12.66
N ALA A 56 23.78 -2.02 13.16
CA ALA A 56 23.19 -3.12 12.40
C ALA A 56 21.66 -3.00 12.45
N GLY A 57 21.10 -2.13 11.60
CA GLY A 57 19.68 -1.79 11.63
C GLY A 57 19.07 -1.50 10.27
N LEU A 58 18.73 -2.57 9.55
CA LEU A 58 17.79 -2.64 8.40
C LEU A 58 18.36 -2.45 6.99
N GLU A 59 19.51 -3.03 6.68
CA GLU A 59 19.62 -3.70 5.38
C GLU A 59 18.91 -5.05 5.52
N GLU A 60 17.58 -5.03 5.46
CA GLU A 60 16.84 -6.18 4.96
C GLU A 60 17.37 -6.36 3.53
N GLU A 61 18.44 -7.14 3.35
CA GLU A 61 18.70 -7.81 2.08
C GLU A 61 17.39 -8.53 1.78
N GLU A 62 16.53 -7.89 0.98
CA GLU A 62 15.36 -8.51 0.40
C GLU A 62 15.90 -9.73 -0.33
N MET A 63 15.85 -10.90 0.32
CA MET A 63 16.14 -12.17 -0.32
C MET A 63 15.22 -12.22 -1.52
N VAL A 64 15.79 -11.95 -2.70
CA VAL A 64 15.07 -12.00 -3.95
C VAL A 64 14.70 -13.48 -4.14
N GLU A 65 13.46 -13.82 -3.79
CA GLU A 65 12.96 -15.19 -3.94
C GLU A 65 13.17 -15.62 -5.39
N GLU A 66 14.00 -16.64 -5.60
CA GLU A 66 14.27 -17.17 -6.93
C GLU A 66 12.96 -17.68 -7.54
N LEU A 67 12.63 -17.18 -8.73
CA LEU A 67 11.42 -17.59 -9.42
C LEU A 67 11.48 -19.07 -9.80
N PRO A 68 10.34 -19.78 -9.75
CA PRO A 68 10.25 -21.15 -10.27
C PRO A 68 10.72 -21.20 -11.73
N PRO A 69 11.47 -22.24 -12.14
CA PRO A 69 12.03 -22.34 -13.48
C PRO A 69 10.96 -22.32 -14.58
N GLU A 70 9.80 -22.93 -14.32
CA GLU A 70 8.65 -22.91 -15.22
C GLU A 70 8.10 -21.49 -15.47
N THR A 71 8.23 -20.60 -14.48
CA THR A 71 7.83 -19.20 -14.60
C THR A 71 8.87 -18.44 -15.41
N LEU A 72 10.15 -18.69 -15.16
CA LEU A 72 11.27 -18.04 -15.85
C LEU A 72 11.24 -18.29 -17.37
N GLU A 73 10.99 -19.53 -17.79
CA GLU A 73 10.95 -19.93 -19.20
C GLU A 73 9.79 -19.30 -19.98
N ARG A 74 8.65 -19.05 -19.32
CA ARG A 74 7.46 -18.46 -19.97
C ARG A 74 7.42 -16.94 -19.96
N LEU A 75 8.38 -16.27 -19.30
CA LEU A 75 8.41 -14.82 -19.23
C LEU A 75 8.58 -14.19 -20.62
N VAL A 76 7.63 -13.32 -20.99
CA VAL A 76 7.65 -12.61 -22.28
C VAL A 76 7.85 -11.12 -22.09
N ARG A 77 8.44 -10.49 -23.10
CA ARG A 77 8.54 -9.03 -23.17
C ARG A 77 7.32 -8.46 -23.89
N ARG A 78 6.72 -7.43 -23.31
CA ARG A 78 5.59 -6.74 -23.94
C ARG A 78 6.07 -5.85 -25.11
N PRO A 79 5.25 -5.69 -26.17
CA PRO A 79 5.65 -4.86 -27.32
C PRO A 79 5.86 -3.38 -26.94
N GLU A 80 5.16 -2.87 -25.93
CA GLU A 80 5.34 -1.51 -25.38
C GLU A 80 6.67 -1.29 -24.65
N ASP A 81 7.34 -2.37 -24.25
CA ASP A 81 8.62 -2.33 -23.53
C ASP A 81 9.81 -2.57 -24.47
N LEU A 82 9.61 -2.61 -25.79
CA LEU A 82 10.68 -2.62 -26.79
C LEU A 82 11.49 -1.31 -26.73
N PRO A 83 12.81 -1.31 -26.98
CA PRO A 83 13.65 -0.14 -26.70
C PRO A 83 13.20 1.10 -27.47
N ASN A 84 12.90 0.92 -28.76
CA ASN A 84 12.38 1.98 -29.62
C ASN A 84 11.06 2.55 -29.09
N LYS A 85 10.18 1.70 -28.55
CA LYS A 85 8.87 2.10 -28.02
C LYS A 85 9.00 2.82 -26.69
N VAL A 86 9.91 2.37 -25.83
CA VAL A 86 10.23 3.02 -24.55
C VAL A 86 10.78 4.42 -24.79
N GLY A 87 11.79 4.57 -25.66
CA GLY A 87 12.37 5.87 -26.00
C GLY A 87 11.35 6.82 -26.63
N ASP A 88 10.52 6.33 -27.55
CA ASP A 88 9.43 7.11 -28.13
C ASP A 88 8.40 7.57 -27.07
N ASN A 89 8.12 6.73 -26.08
CA ASN A 89 7.18 7.03 -24.98
C ASN A 89 7.76 8.11 -24.05
N ILE A 90 9.01 7.96 -23.62
CA ILE A 90 9.72 8.94 -22.79
C ILE A 90 9.75 10.29 -23.49
N ARG A 91 10.10 10.32 -24.79
CA ARG A 91 10.10 11.54 -25.59
C ARG A 91 8.71 12.20 -25.62
N LYS A 92 7.65 11.43 -25.86
CA LYS A 92 6.27 11.93 -25.86
C LYS A 92 5.88 12.54 -24.51
N TYR A 93 6.20 11.87 -23.40
CA TYR A 93 5.93 12.39 -22.06
C TYR A 93 6.64 13.75 -21.84
N LYS A 94 7.92 13.85 -22.21
CA LYS A 94 8.68 15.10 -22.09
C LYS A 94 8.13 16.24 -22.93
N THR A 95 7.75 15.96 -24.17
CA THR A 95 7.23 16.99 -25.08
C THR A 95 5.83 17.46 -24.66
N ASN A 96 4.97 16.54 -24.21
CA ASN A 96 3.54 16.84 -24.04
C ASN A 96 3.11 17.10 -22.60
N MET A 97 3.76 16.48 -21.61
CA MET A 97 3.28 16.48 -20.22
C MET A 97 4.25 17.08 -19.22
N LEU A 98 5.57 16.90 -19.40
CA LEU A 98 6.55 17.29 -18.40
C LEU A 98 6.41 18.76 -17.99
N ARG A 99 6.36 19.69 -18.96
CA ARG A 99 6.22 21.11 -18.67
C ARG A 99 4.92 21.43 -17.90
N LEU A 100 3.80 20.82 -18.30
CA LEU A 100 2.51 21.06 -17.65
C LEU A 100 2.53 20.61 -16.19
N LEU A 101 3.22 19.51 -15.89
CA LEU A 101 3.37 19.01 -14.53
C LEU A 101 4.34 19.87 -13.71
N GLU A 102 5.46 20.30 -14.29
CA GLU A 102 6.42 21.20 -13.64
C GLU A 102 5.75 22.54 -13.26
N ASP A 103 5.02 23.15 -14.19
CA ASP A 103 4.29 24.39 -13.95
C ASP A 103 3.20 24.19 -12.88
N TYR A 104 2.45 23.09 -12.96
CA TYR A 104 1.45 22.74 -11.94
C TYR A 104 2.06 22.57 -10.55
N MET A 105 3.19 21.86 -10.44
CA MET A 105 3.90 21.67 -9.18
C MET A 105 4.48 22.98 -8.64
N ALA A 106 4.99 23.86 -9.51
CA ALA A 106 5.55 25.15 -9.13
C ALA A 106 4.48 26.14 -8.58
N ASP A 107 3.26 26.05 -9.10
CA ASP A 107 2.13 26.87 -8.64
C ASP A 107 1.52 26.37 -7.31
N HIS A 108 1.82 25.14 -6.90
CA HIS A 108 1.31 24.57 -5.65
C HIS A 108 2.14 24.99 -4.44
N ASP A 109 1.50 25.01 -3.29
CA ASP A 109 2.18 25.21 -2.02
C ASP A 109 3.13 24.03 -1.75
N GLN A 110 4.43 24.34 -1.74
CA GLN A 110 5.50 23.37 -1.52
C GLN A 110 5.38 22.66 -0.17
N GLN A 111 4.71 23.24 0.82
CA GLN A 111 4.46 22.56 2.09
C GLN A 111 3.67 21.28 1.90
N PHE A 112 2.79 21.20 0.88
CA PHE A 112 1.96 20.03 0.57
C PHE A 112 2.49 19.22 -0.62
N LEU A 113 3.68 19.54 -1.13
CA LEU A 113 4.34 18.80 -2.19
C LEU A 113 5.27 17.73 -1.58
N ILE A 114 5.07 16.47 -1.94
CA ILE A 114 5.92 15.37 -1.50
C ILE A 114 6.63 14.80 -2.74
N GLU A 115 7.93 15.02 -2.82
CA GLU A 115 8.80 14.41 -3.82
C GLU A 115 9.45 13.15 -3.25
N MET A 116 9.48 12.09 -4.06
CA MET A 116 10.02 10.79 -3.69
C MET A 116 10.91 10.25 -4.80
N ASP A 117 11.95 9.51 -4.40
CA ASP A 117 12.87 8.90 -5.35
C ASP A 117 12.35 7.54 -5.85
N GLY A 118 11.90 7.50 -7.10
CA GLY A 118 11.35 6.29 -7.72
C GLY A 118 12.36 5.13 -7.93
N ASN A 119 13.63 5.30 -7.56
CA ASN A 119 14.67 4.27 -7.66
C ASN A 119 14.83 3.41 -6.40
N GLN A 120 14.21 3.79 -5.30
CA GLN A 120 14.28 3.03 -4.05
C GLN A 120 13.27 1.87 -4.02
N ALA A 121 13.52 0.90 -3.14
CA ALA A 121 12.60 -0.22 -2.90
C ALA A 121 11.20 0.28 -2.48
N GLN A 122 10.16 -0.47 -2.88
CA GLN A 122 8.76 -0.09 -2.63
C GLN A 122 8.47 0.08 -1.13
N THR A 123 9.08 -0.77 -0.30
CA THR A 123 8.98 -0.76 1.16
C THR A 123 9.58 0.52 1.75
N VAL A 124 10.73 0.95 1.24
CA VAL A 124 11.40 2.19 1.64
C VAL A 124 10.58 3.42 1.23
N LEU A 125 10.09 3.45 -0.01
CA LEU A 125 9.24 4.53 -0.49
C LEU A 125 7.96 4.67 0.33
N PHE A 126 7.35 3.54 0.70
CA PHE A 126 6.18 3.53 1.56
C PHE A 126 6.50 4.09 2.97
N LYS A 127 7.59 3.64 3.59
CA LYS A 127 8.04 4.14 4.90
C LYS A 127 8.29 5.66 4.86
N GLN A 128 8.94 6.16 3.80
CA GLN A 128 9.19 7.59 3.61
C GLN A 128 7.90 8.38 3.44
N LEU A 129 6.99 7.92 2.58
CA LEU A 129 5.69 8.56 2.37
C LEU A 129 4.91 8.65 3.68
N MET A 130 4.82 7.56 4.43
CA MET A 130 4.12 7.53 5.71
C MET A 130 4.75 8.48 6.73
N THR A 131 6.08 8.54 6.79
CA THR A 131 6.80 9.47 7.67
C THR A 131 6.47 10.92 7.32
N ARG A 132 6.47 11.28 6.03
CA ARG A 132 6.09 12.62 5.57
C ARG A 132 4.64 12.93 5.90
N LEU A 133 3.71 12.01 5.62
CA LEU A 133 2.28 12.16 5.91
C LEU A 133 2.01 12.38 7.41
N ASN A 134 2.79 11.74 8.29
CA ASN A 134 2.68 11.91 9.74
C ASN A 134 3.16 13.30 10.22
N CYS A 135 4.00 14.00 9.45
CA CYS A 135 4.40 15.37 9.78
C CYS A 135 3.30 16.40 9.46
N PHE A 136 2.32 16.05 8.61
CA PHE A 136 1.21 16.92 8.32
C PHE A 136 0.17 16.90 9.44
N VAL A 137 -0.51 18.02 9.64
CA VAL A 137 -1.68 18.12 10.52
C VAL A 137 -2.92 17.54 9.82
N LEU A 138 -2.78 16.35 9.23
CA LEU A 138 -3.90 15.61 8.67
C LEU A 138 -4.64 14.94 9.82
N ARG A 139 -5.94 15.20 9.92
CA ARG A 139 -6.78 14.42 10.85
C ARG A 139 -6.86 12.99 10.31
N PRO A 140 -6.42 11.98 11.08
CA PRO A 140 -6.55 10.60 10.64
C PRO A 140 -8.03 10.29 10.38
N ALA A 141 -8.28 9.45 9.38
CA ALA A 141 -9.63 8.99 9.10
C ALA A 141 -10.22 8.34 10.36
N ALA A 142 -11.50 8.61 10.64
CA ALA A 142 -12.18 7.96 11.75
C ALA A 142 -12.17 6.44 11.52
N VAL A 143 -11.47 5.71 12.39
CA VAL A 143 -11.41 4.25 12.30
C VAL A 143 -12.79 3.69 12.67
N PRO A 144 -13.40 2.84 11.83
CA PRO A 144 -14.63 2.16 12.19
C PRO A 144 -14.37 1.27 13.41
N MET A 145 -15.12 1.49 14.49
CA MET A 145 -15.10 0.60 15.63
C MET A 145 -16.38 -0.20 15.67
N ARG A 146 -16.28 -1.52 15.79
CA ARG A 146 -17.44 -2.41 15.94
C ARG A 146 -18.18 -2.07 17.24
N LEU A 147 -19.51 -2.13 17.21
CA LEU A 147 -20.37 -1.87 18.36
C LEU A 147 -20.83 -3.14 19.06
N ILE A 148 -20.83 -4.27 18.36
CA ILE A 148 -21.17 -5.59 18.86
C ILE A 148 -19.90 -6.43 18.78
N ASP A 149 -19.47 -6.97 19.91
CA ASP A 149 -18.36 -7.90 19.95
C ASP A 149 -18.95 -9.32 19.74
N PRO A 150 -18.57 -10.02 18.66
CA PRO A 150 -19.21 -11.28 18.28
C PRO A 150 -18.96 -12.41 19.30
N ASP A 151 -17.94 -12.26 20.13
CA ASP A 151 -17.57 -13.24 21.15
C ASP A 151 -18.32 -13.03 22.47
N GLU A 152 -18.96 -11.87 22.68
CA GLU A 152 -19.61 -11.50 23.94
C GLU A 152 -21.14 -11.47 23.80
N GLU A 153 -21.67 -11.14 22.63
CA GLU A 153 -23.11 -10.88 22.45
C GLU A 153 -23.67 -11.44 21.14
N ASP A 154 -24.60 -12.39 21.27
CA ASP A 154 -25.45 -12.85 20.18
C ASP A 154 -26.64 -11.91 19.99
N VAL A 155 -26.71 -11.26 18.84
CA VAL A 155 -27.82 -10.37 18.47
C VAL A 155 -28.60 -11.01 17.31
N PRO A 156 -29.92 -11.23 17.45
CA PRO A 156 -30.75 -11.80 16.40
C PRO A 156 -30.63 -11.02 15.08
N GLU A 157 -30.49 -11.71 13.95
CA GLU A 157 -30.33 -11.08 12.64
C GLU A 157 -31.55 -10.24 12.23
N ASP A 158 -32.73 -10.60 12.72
CA ASP A 158 -34.04 -10.01 12.43
C ASP A 158 -34.51 -8.98 13.47
N ILE A 159 -33.63 -8.56 14.38
CA ILE A 159 -33.94 -7.54 15.40
C ILE A 159 -34.50 -6.26 14.78
N GLU A 160 -35.58 -5.75 15.37
CA GLU A 160 -36.23 -4.53 14.91
C GLU A 160 -35.31 -3.31 15.06
N ALA A 161 -35.38 -2.38 14.11
CA ALA A 161 -34.43 -1.27 14.04
C ALA A 161 -34.47 -0.35 15.27
N ASP A 162 -35.65 -0.19 15.87
CA ASP A 162 -35.82 0.60 17.10
C ASP A 162 -35.24 -0.13 18.32
N GLU A 163 -35.32 -1.45 18.35
CA GLU A 163 -34.78 -2.30 19.41
C GLU A 163 -33.26 -2.38 19.35
N LEU A 164 -32.70 -2.59 18.15
CA LEU A 164 -31.27 -2.54 17.89
C LEU A 164 -30.66 -1.20 18.32
N MET A 165 -31.36 -0.09 18.06
CA MET A 165 -30.88 1.24 18.45
C MET A 165 -30.94 1.48 19.96
N ARG A 166 -31.90 0.87 20.68
CA ARG A 166 -31.92 0.91 22.15
C ARG A 166 -30.78 0.08 22.73
N LEU A 167 -30.48 -1.06 22.13
CA LEU A 167 -29.39 -1.95 22.52
C LEU A 167 -28.00 -1.31 22.30
N LEU A 168 -27.77 -0.72 21.12
CA LEU A 168 -26.48 -0.11 20.76
C LEU A 168 -26.34 1.33 21.28
N GLY A 169 -27.45 1.99 21.58
CA GLY A 169 -27.56 3.36 22.08
C GLY A 169 -26.62 3.72 23.25
N PRO A 170 -26.47 2.87 24.28
CA PRO A 170 -25.56 3.13 25.40
C PRO A 170 -24.14 2.60 25.16
N LYS A 171 -23.93 1.69 24.21
CA LYS A 171 -22.65 0.99 24.03
C LYS A 171 -21.56 1.92 23.51
N ARG A 172 -20.38 1.86 24.14
CA ARG A 172 -19.15 2.56 23.72
C ARG A 172 -19.36 4.08 23.49
N MET A 173 -20.31 4.71 24.19
CA MET A 173 -20.50 6.17 24.14
C MET A 173 -19.29 6.89 24.74
N VAL A 174 -18.86 7.98 24.10
CA VAL A 174 -17.73 8.79 24.61
C VAL A 174 -18.13 9.59 25.85
N ALA A 175 -19.35 10.14 25.88
CA ALA A 175 -19.95 10.77 27.06
C ALA A 175 -21.48 10.87 26.92
N PRO A 176 -22.25 11.09 28.00
CA PRO A 176 -23.72 11.11 27.97
C PRO A 176 -24.36 12.11 26.99
N ARG A 177 -23.65 13.19 26.63
CA ARG A 177 -24.12 14.21 25.66
C ARG A 177 -23.91 13.82 24.20
N PHE A 178 -23.07 12.82 23.93
CA PHE A 178 -22.74 12.36 22.58
C PHE A 178 -23.56 11.11 22.22
N ARG A 179 -24.89 11.27 22.23
CA ARG A 179 -25.80 10.22 21.76
C ARG A 179 -25.62 10.04 20.25
N TRP A 180 -25.13 8.87 19.90
CA TRP A 180 -25.55 8.05 18.79
C TRP A 180 -26.77 8.53 17.98
N ARG A 181 -26.51 8.87 16.70
CA ARG A 181 -27.52 9.26 15.69
C ARG A 181 -27.54 8.26 14.54
N ARG A 182 -28.71 8.03 13.94
CA ARG A 182 -28.82 7.15 12.76
C ARG A 182 -28.09 7.75 11.56
N SER A 183 -27.48 6.89 10.77
CA SER A 183 -26.90 7.30 9.48
C SER A 183 -28.03 7.69 8.51
N ARG A 184 -27.70 8.45 7.47
CA ARG A 184 -28.64 8.74 6.37
C ARG A 184 -29.01 7.49 5.56
N TRP A 185 -28.26 6.40 5.72
CA TRP A 185 -28.51 5.11 5.09
C TRP A 185 -29.44 4.21 5.92
N MET A 186 -29.92 4.69 7.08
CA MET A 186 -30.83 3.96 7.97
C MET A 186 -30.24 2.58 8.36
N LYS A 187 -31.00 1.50 8.09
CA LYS A 187 -30.59 0.10 8.30
C LYS A 187 -30.03 -0.56 7.05
N ASN A 188 -29.91 0.16 5.94
CA ASN A 188 -29.54 -0.44 4.66
C ASN A 188 -28.03 -0.62 4.57
N CYS A 189 -27.62 -1.71 3.93
CA CYS A 189 -26.22 -2.00 3.68
C CYS A 189 -25.61 -0.98 2.70
N PRO A 190 -24.61 -0.17 3.10
CA PRO A 190 -23.99 0.80 2.21
C PRO A 190 -23.29 0.16 1.00
N VAL A 191 -22.81 -1.08 1.14
CA VAL A 191 -22.20 -1.85 0.03
C VAL A 191 -23.28 -2.26 -0.98
N ALA A 192 -24.37 -2.86 -0.51
CA ALA A 192 -25.49 -3.20 -1.39
C ALA A 192 -26.06 -1.95 -2.08
N LEU A 193 -26.17 -0.83 -1.34
CA LEU A 193 -26.63 0.45 -1.89
C LEU A 193 -25.68 1.00 -2.96
N HIS A 194 -24.37 0.83 -2.79
CA HIS A 194 -23.38 1.20 -3.81
C HIS A 194 -23.63 0.43 -5.11
N ASP A 195 -24.01 -0.84 -5.01
CA ASP A 195 -24.33 -1.69 -6.16
C ASP A 195 -25.78 -1.51 -6.67
N GLY A 196 -26.53 -0.55 -6.12
CA GLY A 196 -27.91 -0.24 -6.52
C GLY A 196 -28.99 -1.09 -5.84
N ASN A 197 -28.63 -1.93 -4.86
CA ASN A 197 -29.53 -2.82 -4.15
C ASN A 197 -29.95 -2.27 -2.78
N ILE A 198 -31.24 -2.36 -2.45
CA ILE A 198 -31.77 -1.93 -1.15
C ILE A 198 -31.96 -3.15 -0.27
N ILE A 199 -30.93 -3.51 0.48
CA ILE A 199 -30.92 -4.69 1.37
C ILE A 199 -30.66 -4.23 2.81
N PRO A 200 -31.41 -4.73 3.81
CA PRO A 200 -31.11 -4.47 5.21
C PRO A 200 -29.74 -5.06 5.56
N GLY A 201 -28.93 -4.31 6.31
CA GLY A 201 -27.68 -4.82 6.83
C GLY A 201 -27.88 -5.56 8.16
N LYS A 202 -26.92 -6.43 8.50
CA LYS A 202 -26.99 -7.27 9.70
C LYS A 202 -26.37 -6.63 10.96
N PRO A 203 -26.98 -6.83 12.14
CA PRO A 203 -26.53 -6.23 13.40
C PRO A 203 -25.03 -6.42 13.70
N GLU A 204 -24.50 -7.60 13.43
CA GLU A 204 -23.10 -7.96 13.71
C GLU A 204 -22.07 -7.00 13.10
N PHE A 205 -22.40 -6.33 11.99
CA PHE A 205 -21.51 -5.38 11.31
C PHE A 205 -21.77 -3.93 11.68
N CYS A 206 -22.53 -3.66 12.74
CA CYS A 206 -22.73 -2.29 13.21
C CYS A 206 -21.41 -1.68 13.69
N VAL A 207 -20.98 -0.60 13.03
CA VAL A 207 -19.79 0.18 13.42
C VAL A 207 -20.14 1.60 13.85
N ARG A 208 -19.17 2.29 14.45
CA ARG A 208 -19.22 3.72 14.77
C ARG A 208 -18.03 4.47 14.17
N TYR A 209 -18.20 5.76 13.93
CA TYR A 209 -17.15 6.67 13.45
C TYR A 209 -17.19 7.96 14.27
N ASN A 210 -16.17 8.25 15.09
CA ASN A 210 -15.99 9.51 15.84
C ASN A 210 -17.29 10.19 16.32
N ALA A 211 -17.79 9.81 17.50
CA ALA A 211 -19.00 10.36 18.16
C ALA A 211 -20.30 10.40 17.31
N MET A 212 -20.27 9.97 16.05
CA MET A 212 -21.43 9.66 15.23
C MET A 212 -21.55 8.14 15.12
N LEU A 213 -22.76 7.61 15.32
CA LEU A 213 -23.06 6.34 14.68
C LEU A 213 -23.13 6.63 13.20
N LYS A 214 -22.29 5.95 12.44
CA LYS A 214 -22.73 5.53 11.13
C LYS A 214 -22.88 4.03 11.28
N THR A 215 -24.10 3.53 11.36
CA THR A 215 -24.40 2.15 11.01
C THR A 215 -23.92 1.96 9.57
N LYS A 216 -22.65 1.60 9.40
CA LYS A 216 -22.17 1.01 8.16
C LYS A 216 -22.21 -0.48 8.39
N TYR A 217 -23.20 -1.12 7.81
CA TYR A 217 -23.21 -2.56 7.67
C TYR A 217 -22.20 -2.90 6.57
N VAL A 218 -21.00 -3.33 6.96
CA VAL A 218 -20.02 -3.85 6.01
C VAL A 218 -20.35 -5.33 5.83
N PHE A 219 -20.92 -5.71 4.68
CA PHE A 219 -20.84 -7.08 4.22
C PHE A 219 -19.74 -7.19 3.19
N SER A 220 -18.84 -8.15 3.42
CA SER A 220 -18.30 -8.95 2.33
C SER A 220 -19.07 -10.26 2.30
N ARG A 221 -19.16 -10.82 1.09
CA ARG A 221 -19.87 -12.02 0.64
C ARG A 221 -19.93 -13.17 1.63
#